data_AF-A0A1I6B5F5-F1
#
_entry.id   AF-A0A1I6B5F5-F1
#
_cell.length_a   1.000
_cell.length_b   1.000
_cell.length_c   1.000
_cell.angle_alpha   90.00
_cell.angle_beta   90.00
_cell.angle_gamma   90.00
#
_symmetry.space_group_name_H-M   'P 1'
#
loop_
_entity.id
_entity.type
_entity.pdbx_description
1 polymer ?
#
loop_
_entity_poly.entity_id
_entity_poly.type
_entity_poly.pdbx_seq_one_letter_code
_entity_poly.pdbx_strand_id
1 'polypeptide(L)'
;MLTNLARWHAALPDCKISAAPRPDGSCVLVVKSADGKELRRVLPRDQKNVDQLIRRVRLDLMLAKGQAPTREVIGTIDVSTLPTYTNGRLYKTRAASLWERRRVTGKTASN
;
A
#
# COMPACT_ATOMS: atom_id res chain seq x y z
N MET A 1 10.01 -4.82 -15.45
CA MET A 1 11.18 -5.46 -14.81
C MET A 1 10.70 -6.31 -13.65
N LEU A 2 11.23 -7.53 -13.53
CA LEU A 2 11.01 -8.41 -12.38
C LEU A 2 11.49 -7.69 -11.12
N THR A 3 10.51 -7.26 -10.35
CA THR A 3 10.61 -6.29 -9.27
C THR A 3 11.36 -6.84 -8.08
N ASN A 4 12.64 -6.45 -7.96
CA ASN A 4 13.45 -6.39 -6.75
C ASN A 4 13.14 -7.47 -5.68
N LEU A 5 13.04 -8.74 -6.10
CA LEU A 5 12.69 -9.86 -5.22
C LEU A 5 13.69 -9.99 -4.05
N ALA A 6 14.93 -9.57 -4.25
CA ALA A 6 15.94 -9.48 -3.20
C ALA A 6 15.47 -8.64 -2.00
N ARG A 7 14.84 -7.48 -2.22
CA ARG A 7 14.27 -6.66 -1.14
C ARG A 7 13.12 -7.37 -0.42
N TRP A 8 12.29 -8.09 -1.17
CA TRP A 8 11.19 -8.86 -0.60
C TRP A 8 11.70 -10.01 0.28
N HIS A 9 12.70 -10.76 -0.19
CA HIS A 9 13.33 -11.83 0.60
C HIS A 9 14.06 -11.29 1.83
N ALA A 10 14.73 -10.15 1.74
CA ALA A 10 15.37 -9.51 2.89
C ALA A 10 14.35 -9.06 3.95
N ALA A 11 13.18 -8.56 3.53
CA ALA A 11 12.16 -8.06 4.43
C ALA A 11 11.26 -9.14 5.05
N LEU A 12 11.13 -10.29 4.37
CA LEU A 12 10.29 -11.42 4.78
C LEU A 12 11.10 -12.73 4.67
N PRO A 13 12.14 -12.90 5.51
CA PRO A 13 13.07 -14.03 5.39
C PRO A 13 12.39 -15.39 5.63
N ASP A 14 11.38 -15.43 6.50
CA ASP A 14 10.66 -16.65 6.86
C ASP A 14 9.54 -17.02 5.87
N CYS A 15 9.46 -16.33 4.73
CA CYS A 15 8.42 -16.54 3.73
C CYS A 15 9.01 -17.00 2.40
N LYS A 16 8.34 -17.96 1.76
CA LYS A 16 8.64 -18.33 0.37
C LYS A 16 7.86 -17.40 -0.55
N ILE A 17 8.59 -16.61 -1.32
CA ILE A 17 8.04 -15.55 -2.18
C ILE A 17 8.21 -15.96 -3.65
N SER A 18 7.16 -15.83 -4.43
CA SER A 18 7.23 -15.95 -5.90
C SER A 18 6.41 -14.86 -6.57
N ALA A 19 6.79 -14.54 -7.81
CA ALA A 19 6.17 -13.48 -8.59
C ALA A 19 5.90 -13.99 -10.00
N ALA A 20 4.67 -13.81 -10.49
CA ALA A 20 4.26 -14.19 -11.83
C ALA A 20 3.74 -12.97 -12.62
N PRO A 21 4.30 -12.65 -13.79
CA PRO A 21 3.84 -11.52 -14.60
C PRO A 21 2.44 -11.78 -15.14
N ARG A 22 1.68 -10.71 -15.39
CA ARG A 22 0.37 -10.75 -16.04
C ARG A 22 0.41 -10.02 -17.39
N PRO A 23 -0.51 -10.34 -18.32
CA PRO A 23 -0.57 -9.72 -19.65
C PRO A 23 -0.78 -8.20 -19.63
N ASP A 24 -1.40 -7.67 -18.57
CA ASP A 24 -1.62 -6.23 -18.35
C ASP A 24 -0.36 -5.49 -17.85
N GLY A 25 0.77 -6.19 -17.71
CA GLY A 25 2.01 -5.65 -17.17
C GLY A 25 2.04 -5.52 -15.64
N SER A 26 0.98 -5.95 -14.96
CA SER A 26 0.97 -6.14 -13.50
C SER A 26 1.67 -7.47 -13.13
N CYS A 27 1.84 -7.72 -11.84
CA CYS A 27 2.47 -8.95 -11.35
C CYS A 27 1.67 -9.54 -10.19
N VAL A 28 1.48 -10.86 -10.17
CA VAL A 28 0.93 -11.56 -9.00
C VAL A 28 2.09 -11.93 -8.09
N LEU A 29 2.10 -11.35 -6.89
CA LEU A 29 2.95 -11.76 -5.79
C LEU A 29 2.24 -12.88 -5.01
N VAL A 30 2.94 -13.98 -4.79
CA VAL A 30 2.52 -15.08 -3.91
C VAL A 30 3.51 -15.16 -2.76
N VAL A 31 2.99 -15.07 -1.54
CA VAL A 31 3.79 -15.14 -0.31
C VAL A 31 3.26 -16.28 0.53
N LYS A 32 4.09 -17.30 0.74
CA LYS A 32 3.79 -18.45 1.60
C LYS A 32 4.53 -18.28 2.92
N SER A 33 3.79 -18.16 4.01
CA SER A 33 4.36 -18.14 5.35
C SER A 33 4.77 -19.55 5.79
N ALA A 34 5.73 -19.65 6.71
CA ALA A 34 6.12 -20.91 7.34
C ALA A 34 4.93 -21.68 7.95
N ASP A 35 3.92 -20.96 8.44
CA ASP A 35 2.71 -21.54 9.04
C ASP A 35 1.73 -22.13 8.00
N GLY A 36 2.15 -22.30 6.75
CA GLY A 36 1.36 -22.86 5.65
C GLY A 36 0.33 -21.90 5.03
N LYS A 37 0.15 -20.70 5.59
CA LYS A 37 -0.76 -19.68 5.05
C LYS A 37 -0.18 -19.03 3.78
N GLU A 38 -1.02 -18.91 2.75
CA GLU A 38 -0.67 -18.28 1.47
C GLU A 38 -1.43 -16.96 1.30
N LEU A 39 -0.69 -15.89 0.96
CA LEU A 39 -1.24 -14.61 0.54
C LEU A 39 -0.93 -14.40 -0.94
N ARG A 40 -1.96 -14.12 -1.73
CA ARG A 40 -1.84 -13.78 -3.17
C ARG A 40 -2.28 -12.35 -3.38
N ARG A 41 -1.43 -11.53 -4.02
CA ARG A 41 -1.70 -10.11 -4.23
C ARG A 41 -1.25 -9.65 -5.60
N VAL A 42 -2.10 -8.88 -6.29
CA VAL A 42 -1.72 -8.22 -7.52
C VAL A 42 -0.96 -6.93 -7.20
N LEU A 43 0.27 -6.83 -7.69
CA LEU A 43 1.10 -5.64 -7.65
C LEU A 43 0.95 -4.87 -8.97
N PRO A 44 0.71 -3.54 -8.92
CA PRO A 44 0.62 -2.73 -10.12
C PRO A 44 1.96 -2.72 -10.87
N ARG A 45 1.90 -2.44 -12.18
CA ARG A 45 3.07 -2.30 -13.04
C ARG A 45 4.08 -1.28 -12.51
N ASP A 46 3.57 -0.21 -11.91
CA ASP A 46 4.36 0.90 -11.38
C ASP A 46 4.50 0.79 -9.86
N GLN A 47 5.61 0.19 -9.43
CA GLN A 47 5.92 -0.02 -8.01
C GLN A 47 6.72 1.15 -7.44
N LYS A 48 6.14 2.36 -7.50
CA LYS A 48 6.81 3.60 -7.02
C LYS A 48 7.26 3.54 -5.56
N ASN A 49 6.67 2.66 -4.74
CA ASN A 49 7.05 2.49 -3.34
C ASN A 49 6.98 1.02 -2.90
N VAL A 50 8.06 0.28 -3.19
CA VAL A 50 8.21 -1.14 -2.80
C VAL A 50 8.12 -1.33 -1.28
N ASP A 51 8.66 -0.40 -0.50
CA ASP A 51 8.68 -0.52 0.96
C ASP A 51 7.27 -0.40 1.55
N GLN A 52 6.41 0.46 0.97
CA GLN A 52 4.99 0.52 1.32
C GLN A 52 4.24 -0.77 0.97
N LEU A 53 4.57 -1.39 -0.17
CA LEU A 53 3.98 -2.68 -0.57
C LEU A 53 4.40 -3.81 0.38
N ILE A 54 5.68 -3.89 0.75
CA ILE A 54 6.21 -4.84 1.72
C ILE A 54 5.49 -4.69 3.07
N ARG A 55 5.35 -3.46 3.56
CA ARG A 55 4.64 -3.18 4.82
C ARG A 55 3.17 -3.62 4.77
N ARG A 56 2.49 -3.36 3.66
CA ARG A 56 1.10 -3.79 3.45
C ARG A 56 0.97 -5.31 3.50
N VAL A 57 1.87 -6.03 2.82
CA VAL A 57 1.92 -7.50 2.84
C VAL A 57 2.20 -8.02 4.25
N ARG A 58 3.11 -7.38 5.00
CA ARG A 58 3.38 -7.75 6.40
C ARG A 58 2.14 -7.59 7.29
N LEU A 59 1.39 -6.51 7.11
CA LEU A 59 0.11 -6.30 7.82
C LEU A 59 -0.91 -7.38 7.46
N ASP A 60 -1.08 -7.70 6.18
CA ASP A 60 -2.01 -8.75 5.74
C ASP A 60 -1.63 -10.11 6.35
N LEU A 61 -0.33 -10.43 6.43
CA LEU A 61 0.17 -11.65 7.07
C LEU A 61 -0.12 -11.68 8.58
N MET A 62 0.08 -10.57 9.29
CA MET A 62 -0.25 -10.47 10.73
C MET A 62 -1.74 -10.69 10.97
N LEU A 63 -2.59 -10.04 10.16
CA LEU A 63 -4.04 -10.20 10.22
C LEU A 63 -4.46 -11.64 9.91
N ALA A 64 -3.86 -12.26 8.88
CA ALA A 64 -4.12 -13.66 8.54
C ALA A 64 -3.71 -14.62 9.67
N LYS A 65 -2.71 -14.26 10.49
CA LYS A 65 -2.30 -15.00 11.70
C LYS A 65 -3.18 -14.73 12.92
N GLY A 66 -4.14 -13.80 12.84
CA GLY A 66 -4.93 -13.36 14.00
C GLY A 66 -4.13 -12.51 14.98
N GLN A 67 -2.97 -11.99 14.57
CA GLN A 67 -2.15 -11.12 15.39
C GLN A 67 -2.60 -9.67 15.24
N ALA A 68 -2.71 -8.96 16.36
CA ALA A 68 -2.97 -7.53 16.35
C ALA A 68 -1.80 -6.80 15.64
N PRO A 69 -2.08 -5.89 14.69
CA PRO A 69 -1.02 -5.16 14.01
C PRO A 69 -0.28 -4.27 15.01
N THR A 70 1.05 -4.31 15.00
CA THR A 70 1.88 -3.46 15.86
C THR A 70 1.83 -2.00 15.41
N ARG A 71 2.03 -1.07 16.35
CA ARG A 71 2.00 0.38 16.10
C ARG A 71 3.01 0.83 15.04
N GLU A 72 4.11 0.11 14.86
CA GLU A 72 5.10 0.35 13.80
C GLU A 72 4.55 0.06 12.40
N VAL A 73 3.69 -0.95 12.28
CA VAL A 73 3.05 -1.34 11.03
C VAL A 73 1.85 -0.45 10.70
N ILE A 74 1.13 0.02 11.73
CA ILE A 74 0.00 0.96 11.58
C ILE A 74 0.49 2.40 11.35
N GLY A 75 1.45 2.86 12.15
CA GLY A 75 1.96 4.23 12.16
C GLY A 75 2.80 4.61 10.93
N THR A 76 3.08 3.64 10.06
CA THR A 76 3.76 3.85 8.78
C THR A 76 2.80 4.11 7.61
N ILE A 77 1.48 4.08 7.86
CA ILE A 77 0.48 4.55 6.91
C ILE A 77 0.49 6.07 6.97
N ASP A 78 1.04 6.71 5.94
CA ASP A 78 0.95 8.15 5.79
C ASP A 78 -0.52 8.55 5.59
N VAL A 79 -1.11 9.06 6.67
CA VAL A 79 -2.51 9.48 6.74
C VAL A 79 -2.85 10.58 5.72
N SER A 80 -1.84 11.29 5.19
CA SER A 80 -2.01 12.29 4.13
C SER A 80 -2.26 11.68 2.75
N THR A 81 -1.80 10.44 2.55
CA THR A 81 -1.94 9.68 1.30
C THR A 81 -3.21 8.84 1.25
N LEU A 82 -3.93 8.72 2.38
CA LEU A 82 -5.17 7.96 2.41
C LEU A 82 -6.27 8.66 1.58
N PRO A 83 -7.07 7.88 0.83
CA PRO A 83 -8.25 8.40 0.16
C PRO A 83 -9.22 8.97 1.21
N THR A 84 -9.68 10.19 0.97
CA THR A 84 -10.69 10.81 1.83
C THR A 84 -12.05 10.59 1.19
N TYR A 85 -12.82 9.67 1.77
CA TYR A 85 -14.21 9.49 1.39
C TYR A 85 -15.04 10.50 2.17
N THR A 86 -15.55 11.51 1.46
CA THR A 86 -16.57 12.45 1.94
C THR A 86 -17.77 12.36 1.01
N ASN A 87 -18.98 12.67 1.48
CA ASN A 87 -20.23 12.75 0.68
C ASN A 87 -20.24 13.88 -0.38
N GLY A 88 -19.07 14.31 -0.86
CA GLY A 88 -18.87 15.34 -1.87
C GLY A 88 -18.03 14.81 -3.04
N ARG A 89 -17.45 15.71 -3.82
CA ARG A 89 -16.60 15.35 -4.98
C ARG A 89 -15.50 14.38 -4.53
N LEU A 90 -15.36 13.25 -5.24
CA LEU A 90 -14.38 12.21 -4.93
C LEU A 90 -12.95 12.75 -5.08
N TYR A 91 -12.33 13.12 -3.96
CA TYR A 91 -10.92 13.46 -3.90
C TYR A 91 -10.11 12.19 -3.66
N LYS A 92 -9.16 11.89 -4.55
CA LYS A 92 -8.37 10.66 -4.48
C LYS A 92 -7.46 10.60 -3.23
N THR A 93 -7.10 11.74 -2.63
CA THR A 93 -6.25 11.82 -1.42
C THR A 93 -6.60 13.01 -0.53
N ARG A 94 -6.23 12.96 0.76
CA ARG A 94 -6.40 14.06 1.72
C ARG A 94 -5.63 15.32 1.30
N ALA A 95 -4.43 15.17 0.76
CA ALA A 95 -3.63 16.29 0.23
C ALA A 95 -4.34 17.03 -0.91
N ALA A 96 -4.95 16.30 -1.86
CA ALA A 96 -5.73 16.91 -2.94
C ALA A 96 -6.95 17.67 -2.41
N SER A 97 -7.64 17.11 -1.41
CA SER A 97 -8.76 17.78 -0.73
C SER A 97 -8.32 19.08 -0.06
N LEU A 98 -7.17 19.08 0.64
CA LEU A 98 -6.64 20.27 1.31
C LEU A 98 -6.22 21.37 0.33
N TRP A 99 -5.59 21.02 -0.80
CA TRP A 99 -5.19 21.98 -1.82
C TRP A 99 -6.39 22.70 -2.43
N GLU A 100 -7.45 21.97 -2.79
CA GLU A 100 -8.68 22.59 -3.30
C GLU A 100 -9.36 23.48 -2.26
N ARG A 101 -9.44 23.04 -0.99
CA ARG A 101 -9.98 23.88 0.08
C ARG A 101 -9.22 25.21 0.19
N ARG A 102 -7.89 25.17 0.18
CA ARG A 102 -7.05 26.38 0.22
C ARG A 102 -7.28 27.28 -0.99
N ARG A 103 -7.46 26.70 -2.19
CA ARG A 103 -7.76 27.46 -3.41
C ARG A 103 -9.09 28.19 -3.32
N VAL A 104 -10.11 27.59 -2.70
CA VAL A 104 -11.40 28.24 -2.45
C VAL A 104 -11.25 29.37 -1.45
N THR A 105 -10.58 29.15 -0.32
CA THR A 105 -10.41 30.19 0.72
C THR A 105 -9.57 31.38 0.26
N GLY A 106 -8.53 31.13 -0.55
CA GLY A 106 -7.71 32.20 -1.15
C GLY A 106 -8.46 33.04 -2.18
N LYS A 107 -9.56 32.53 -2.74
CA LYS A 107 -10.41 33.24 -3.71
C LYS A 107 -11.48 34.10 -3.03
N THR A 108 -11.82 33.80 -1.77
CA THR A 108 -12.78 34.59 -0.97
C THR A 108 -12.10 35.73 -0.18
N ALA A 109 -10.77 35.80 -0.16
CA ALA A 109 -10.01 36.85 0.53
C ALA A 109 -9.83 38.14 -0.29
N SER A 110 -10.50 38.26 -1.44
CA SER A 110 -10.66 39.52 -2.17
C SER A 110 -12.12 39.95 -2.13
N ASN A 111 -12.49 40.66 -1.06
CA ASN A 111 -13.63 41.57 -1.03
C ASN A 111 -13.41 42.59 0.08
#